data_AF-A0A3A9CCG2-F1
#
_entry.id   AF-A0A3A9CCG2-F1
#
_cell.length_a   1.000
_cell.length_b   1.000
_cell.length_c   1.000
_cell.angle_alpha   90.00
_cell.angle_beta   90.00
_cell.angle_gamma   90.00
#
_symmetry.space_group_name_H-M   'P 1'
#
loop_
_entity.id
_entity.type
_entity.pdbx_description
1 polymer ?
#
loop_
_entity_poly.entity_id
_entity_poly.type
_entity_poly.pdbx_seq_one_letter_code
_entity_poly.pdbx_strand_id
1 'polypeptide(L)'
;MKKINCILMFVLGIVLCAGCADTAEPEERRSASKLPVISVEPSEEPEEKEESVEEPIALSDDEKKLFTDFIRERENYGFVLSEYDVPEKVDLSEVLYSGAGFGEPIPEEEIPLYLEATRNEFMDTDCLKFPQKSIDEFLQRKLGIRFDDLQRPFEWTYLSDTDSYYNMAGDTNYVLLSCEEGSRKGDTYTLRFVPEDDWYPVFFSTETVIEETNDGYHFISNHILMEE
;
A
#
# COMPACT_ATOMS: atom_id res chain seq x y z
N MET A 1 -24.42 -13.63 -47.62
CA MET A 1 -24.57 -12.99 -48.95
C MET A 1 -23.92 -11.60 -48.93
N LYS A 2 -23.51 -11.06 -50.08
CA LYS A 2 -22.76 -9.78 -50.26
C LYS A 2 -23.52 -8.55 -49.69
N LYS A 3 -22.92 -7.40 -49.34
CA LYS A 3 -21.85 -6.56 -49.96
C LYS A 3 -20.96 -5.95 -48.85
N ILE A 4 -19.73 -5.43 -49.00
CA ILE A 4 -18.82 -5.04 -50.11
C ILE A 4 -19.06 -3.67 -50.79
N ASN A 5 -18.27 -2.66 -50.39
CA ASN A 5 -17.73 -1.49 -51.10
C ASN A 5 -16.58 -0.94 -50.19
N CYS A 6 -15.32 -0.65 -50.55
CA CYS A 6 -14.62 -0.27 -51.80
C CYS A 6 -14.99 1.15 -52.30
N ILE A 7 -14.07 2.06 -52.69
CA ILE A 7 -12.58 2.10 -52.69
C ILE A 7 -12.10 3.56 -52.99
N LEU A 8 -10.77 3.81 -53.01
CA LEU A 8 -10.00 4.92 -53.64
C LEU A 8 -9.68 6.15 -52.74
N MET A 9 -8.44 6.55 -52.40
CA MET A 9 -7.09 6.64 -53.04
C MET A 9 -6.83 7.88 -53.94
N PHE A 10 -5.88 8.73 -53.51
CA PHE A 10 -4.86 9.50 -54.29
C PHE A 10 -3.96 10.21 -53.25
N VAL A 11 -2.64 10.02 -53.03
CA VAL A 11 -1.42 9.73 -53.85
C VAL A 11 -0.63 11.00 -54.26
N LEU A 12 0.72 10.90 -54.19
CA LEU A 12 1.81 11.75 -54.70
C LEU A 12 2.34 12.86 -53.76
N GLY A 13 3.67 13.06 -53.57
CA GLY A 13 4.90 12.35 -53.98
C GLY A 13 6.10 12.77 -53.09
N ILE A 14 7.11 11.94 -52.76
CA ILE A 14 8.36 11.64 -53.52
C ILE A 14 9.05 12.94 -54.01
N VAL A 15 10.29 13.30 -53.64
CA VAL A 15 11.60 12.70 -54.04
C VAL A 15 12.73 13.03 -53.03
N LEU A 16 13.64 12.07 -52.81
CA LEU A 16 14.99 12.27 -52.25
C LEU A 16 16.02 12.43 -53.38
N CYS A 17 16.93 13.41 -53.30
CA CYS A 17 18.24 13.38 -53.97
C CYS A 17 19.30 14.09 -53.12
N ALA A 18 20.50 13.51 -53.03
CA ALA A 18 21.68 14.09 -52.40
C ALA A 18 22.65 14.67 -53.46
N GLY A 19 23.61 15.52 -53.05
CA GLY A 19 24.78 15.80 -53.91
C GLY A 19 25.55 17.11 -53.67
N CYS A 20 26.72 16.97 -53.03
CA CYS A 20 28.00 17.60 -53.38
C CYS A 20 28.21 19.13 -53.47
N ALA A 21 29.15 19.58 -52.61
CA ALA A 21 30.40 20.28 -52.97
C ALA A 21 30.44 21.79 -53.35
N ASP A 22 30.87 22.59 -52.37
CA ASP A 22 32.18 23.29 -52.31
C ASP A 22 32.54 24.47 -53.25
N THR A 23 33.46 25.31 -52.73
CA THR A 23 34.30 26.38 -53.32
C THR A 23 33.82 27.85 -53.48
N ALA A 24 34.43 28.71 -52.64
CA ALA A 24 35.12 30.00 -52.91
C ALA A 24 34.38 31.31 -53.33
N GLU A 25 34.34 32.28 -52.38
CA GLU A 25 35.06 33.60 -52.33
C GLU A 25 35.29 34.49 -53.59
N PRO A 26 35.61 35.82 -53.47
CA PRO A 26 35.58 36.76 -52.31
C PRO A 26 35.11 38.23 -52.67
N GLU A 27 35.49 39.21 -51.82
CA GLU A 27 35.51 40.70 -51.98
C GLU A 27 34.24 41.51 -51.59
N GLU A 28 34.30 42.69 -50.93
CA GLU A 28 35.44 43.53 -50.51
C GLU A 28 35.20 44.42 -49.24
N ARG A 29 36.30 44.67 -48.49
CA ARG A 29 36.67 45.82 -47.60
C ARG A 29 35.71 46.47 -46.54
N ARG A 30 36.15 46.28 -45.29
CA ARG A 30 36.57 47.29 -44.26
C ARG A 30 35.58 48.39 -43.76
N SER A 31 35.26 48.31 -42.46
CA SER A 31 35.65 49.34 -41.49
C SER A 31 35.77 48.73 -40.08
N ALA A 32 36.59 49.31 -39.20
CA ALA A 32 36.95 48.71 -37.91
C ALA A 32 36.33 49.46 -36.71
N SER A 33 35.70 48.71 -35.78
CA SER A 33 35.26 49.23 -34.49
C SER A 33 35.34 48.18 -33.38
N LYS A 34 36.37 48.34 -32.53
CA LYS A 34 36.50 47.97 -31.11
C LYS A 34 35.45 47.00 -30.50
N LEU A 35 35.91 45.80 -30.12
CA LEU A 35 35.17 44.87 -29.27
C LEU A 35 35.07 45.39 -27.81
N PRO A 36 33.94 45.21 -27.11
CA PRO A 36 33.85 45.31 -25.66
C PRO A 36 34.26 43.99 -24.99
N VAL A 37 34.84 44.09 -23.79
CA VAL A 37 35.12 42.94 -22.92
C VAL A 37 33.85 42.55 -22.17
N ILE A 38 33.47 41.27 -22.22
CA ILE A 38 32.38 40.73 -21.39
C ILE A 38 32.99 40.31 -20.05
N SER A 39 32.56 40.95 -18.97
CA SER A 39 32.83 40.47 -17.61
C SER A 39 31.98 39.23 -17.34
N VAL A 40 32.62 38.17 -16.86
CA VAL A 40 31.93 36.98 -16.34
C VAL A 40 31.77 37.18 -14.83
N GLU A 41 30.52 37.21 -14.34
CA GLU A 41 30.28 37.13 -12.89
C GLU A 41 30.40 35.66 -12.42
N PRO A 42 30.85 35.40 -11.18
CA PRO A 42 30.95 34.04 -10.68
C PRO A 42 29.56 33.43 -10.51
N SER A 43 29.34 32.24 -11.07
CA SER A 43 28.18 31.42 -10.74
C SER A 43 28.32 30.91 -9.30
N GLU A 44 27.33 31.20 -8.46
CA GLU A 44 27.19 30.53 -7.16
C GLU A 44 26.94 29.04 -7.41
N GLU A 45 27.81 28.19 -6.86
CA GLU A 45 27.60 26.74 -6.85
C GLU A 45 26.43 26.43 -5.89
N PRO A 46 25.52 25.50 -6.24
CA PRO A 46 24.44 25.13 -5.35
C PRO A 46 25.02 24.44 -4.11
N GLU A 47 24.65 24.92 -2.91
CA GLU A 47 24.94 24.19 -1.67
C GLU A 47 24.24 22.82 -1.74
N GLU A 48 25.05 21.75 -1.86
CA GLU A 48 24.57 20.39 -1.64
C GLU A 48 24.09 20.29 -0.19
N LYS A 49 22.78 20.19 0.00
CA LYS A 49 22.24 19.73 1.28
C LYS A 49 22.71 18.29 1.48
N GLU A 50 23.64 18.10 2.41
CA GLU A 50 23.91 16.78 2.98
C GLU A 50 22.59 16.26 3.58
N GLU A 51 21.95 15.31 2.89
CA GLU A 51 20.94 14.47 3.52
C GLU A 51 21.65 13.67 4.61
N SER A 52 21.36 14.00 5.86
CA SER A 52 21.85 13.24 7.01
C SER A 52 21.30 11.83 6.92
N VAL A 53 22.15 10.88 6.52
CA VAL A 53 21.82 9.45 6.52
C VAL A 53 21.71 8.99 7.97
N GLU A 54 20.53 9.17 8.57
CA GLU A 54 20.21 8.54 9.85
C GLU A 54 20.28 7.02 9.67
N GLU A 55 21.17 6.40 10.44
CA GLU A 55 21.23 4.95 10.60
C GLU A 55 20.05 4.50 11.48
N PRO A 56 19.41 3.35 11.20
CA PRO A 56 18.34 2.83 12.05
C PRO A 56 18.81 2.59 13.49
N ILE A 57 18.05 3.10 14.45
CA ILE A 57 18.30 2.93 15.88
C ILE A 57 17.57 1.67 16.34
N ALA A 58 18.30 0.70 16.90
CA ALA A 58 17.69 -0.51 17.46
C ALA A 58 16.81 -0.18 18.69
N LEU A 59 15.64 -0.83 18.78
CA LEU A 59 14.69 -0.60 19.86
C LEU A 59 15.17 -1.16 21.21
N SER A 60 14.85 -0.45 22.28
CA SER A 60 15.02 -0.91 23.66
C SER A 60 14.04 -2.01 24.04
N ASP A 61 14.29 -2.70 25.16
CA ASP A 61 13.38 -3.73 25.68
C ASP A 61 12.01 -3.17 26.07
N ASP A 62 11.95 -1.92 26.55
CA ASP A 62 10.68 -1.25 26.87
C ASP A 62 9.87 -0.92 25.60
N GLU A 63 10.52 -0.50 24.51
CA GLU A 63 9.87 -0.26 23.20
C GLU A 63 9.39 -1.57 22.56
N LYS A 64 10.21 -2.64 22.59
CA LYS A 64 9.77 -3.98 22.16
C LYS A 64 8.58 -4.48 22.98
N LYS A 65 8.54 -4.21 24.29
CA LYS A 65 7.37 -4.53 25.11
C LYS A 65 6.14 -3.70 24.68
N LEU A 66 6.32 -2.40 24.40
CA LEU A 66 5.25 -1.55 23.88
C LEU A 66 4.67 -2.11 22.57
N PHE A 67 5.52 -2.50 21.61
CA PHE A 67 5.04 -3.08 20.34
C PHE A 67 4.45 -4.49 20.50
N THR A 68 4.93 -5.27 21.48
CA THR A 68 4.31 -6.54 21.88
C THR A 68 2.89 -6.35 22.41
N ASP A 69 2.67 -5.36 23.29
CA ASP A 69 1.33 -5.05 23.81
C ASP A 69 0.44 -4.51 22.67
N PHE A 70 0.97 -3.60 21.84
CA PHE A 70 0.28 -2.99 20.68
C PHE A 70 -0.24 -4.04 19.69
N ILE A 71 0.59 -4.98 19.23
CA ILE A 71 0.14 -5.95 18.22
C ILE A 71 -0.89 -6.95 18.75
N ARG A 72 -0.92 -7.16 20.08
CA ARG A 72 -1.93 -8.01 20.75
C ARG A 72 -3.29 -7.32 20.91
N GLU A 73 -3.38 -6.02 20.68
CA GLU A 73 -4.66 -5.32 20.64
C GLU A 73 -5.52 -5.86 19.49
N ARG A 74 -6.81 -6.08 19.76
CA ARG A 74 -7.76 -6.61 18.77
C ARG A 74 -7.84 -5.80 17.47
N GLU A 75 -7.53 -4.50 17.51
CA GLU A 75 -7.54 -3.63 16.33
C GLU A 75 -6.24 -3.63 15.51
N ASN A 76 -5.19 -4.31 15.98
CA ASN A 76 -3.88 -4.37 15.32
C ASN A 76 -3.52 -5.79 14.88
N TYR A 77 -3.92 -6.81 15.65
CA TYR A 77 -3.53 -8.21 15.44
C TYR A 77 -3.77 -8.74 14.01
N GLY A 78 -4.88 -8.38 13.36
CA GLY A 78 -5.18 -8.89 12.03
C GLY A 78 -4.19 -8.44 10.93
N PHE A 79 -3.44 -7.35 11.13
CA PHE A 79 -2.50 -6.85 10.12
C PHE A 79 -1.28 -7.75 9.92
N VAL A 80 -0.87 -8.53 10.91
CA VAL A 80 0.27 -9.48 10.79
C VAL A 80 -0.13 -10.81 10.15
N LEU A 81 -1.43 -11.10 10.05
CA LEU A 81 -1.93 -12.27 9.33
C LEU A 81 -1.93 -12.07 7.81
N SER A 82 -1.86 -10.82 7.34
CA SER A 82 -1.88 -10.49 5.92
C SER A 82 -0.48 -10.16 5.39
N GLU A 83 -0.11 -10.71 4.24
CA GLU A 83 1.14 -10.36 3.54
C GLU A 83 0.90 -9.28 2.46
N TYR A 84 1.60 -8.14 2.54
CA TYR A 84 1.45 -7.01 1.61
C TYR A 84 2.67 -6.06 1.64
N ASP A 85 3.06 -5.52 0.48
CA ASP A 85 4.18 -4.55 0.36
C ASP A 85 3.76 -3.09 0.60
N VAL A 86 2.47 -2.78 0.43
CA VAL A 86 1.88 -1.43 0.51
C VAL A 86 0.44 -1.53 1.02
N PRO A 87 -0.09 -0.50 1.70
CA PRO A 87 -1.39 -0.57 2.38
C PRO A 87 -2.56 -1.01 1.49
N GLU A 88 -2.58 -0.57 0.23
CA GLU A 88 -3.64 -0.88 -0.74
C GLU A 88 -3.72 -2.37 -1.09
N LYS A 89 -2.67 -3.15 -0.82
CA LYS A 89 -2.61 -4.60 -1.07
C LYS A 89 -2.98 -5.44 0.15
N VAL A 90 -3.37 -4.85 1.29
CA VAL A 90 -3.76 -5.62 2.48
C VAL A 90 -4.92 -6.58 2.16
N ASP A 91 -4.90 -7.78 2.75
CA ASP A 91 -6.08 -8.64 2.77
C ASP A 91 -6.98 -8.22 3.94
N LEU A 92 -8.04 -7.49 3.62
CA LEU A 92 -9.00 -7.02 4.60
C LEU A 92 -9.76 -8.18 5.29
N SER A 93 -9.86 -9.34 4.65
CA SER A 93 -10.53 -10.52 5.22
C SER A 93 -9.78 -11.02 6.45
N GLU A 94 -8.44 -11.12 6.37
CA GLU A 94 -7.58 -11.49 7.50
C GLU A 94 -7.60 -10.42 8.60
N VAL A 95 -7.51 -9.14 8.22
CA VAL A 95 -7.50 -8.01 9.16
C VAL A 95 -8.77 -7.97 10.01
N LEU A 96 -9.93 -8.19 9.41
CA LEU A 96 -11.23 -8.11 10.10
C LEU A 96 -11.67 -9.42 10.75
N TYR A 97 -11.07 -10.57 10.42
CA TYR A 97 -11.56 -11.91 10.82
C TYR A 97 -11.80 -12.03 12.34
N SER A 98 -10.84 -11.60 13.16
CA SER A 98 -10.93 -11.67 14.63
C SER A 98 -11.65 -10.46 15.26
N GLY A 99 -12.42 -9.71 14.47
CA GLY A 99 -13.26 -8.59 14.89
C GLY A 99 -12.61 -7.20 14.76
N ALA A 100 -11.30 -7.08 14.52
CA ALA A 100 -10.56 -5.80 14.44
C ALA A 100 -10.85 -4.80 15.60
N GLY A 101 -11.36 -5.27 16.74
CA GLY A 101 -11.77 -4.43 17.87
C GLY A 101 -13.12 -3.70 17.72
N PHE A 102 -13.76 -3.69 16.54
CA PHE A 102 -15.03 -2.97 16.29
C PHE A 102 -16.12 -3.79 15.56
N GLY A 103 -15.84 -5.03 15.17
CA GLY A 103 -16.84 -5.96 14.64
C GLY A 103 -17.86 -6.36 15.70
N GLU A 104 -19.14 -6.30 15.33
CA GLU A 104 -20.27 -6.58 16.22
C GLU A 104 -20.89 -7.94 15.86
N PRO A 105 -21.50 -8.68 16.80
CA PRO A 105 -22.33 -9.84 16.45
C PRO A 105 -23.49 -9.44 15.54
N ILE A 106 -23.86 -10.28 14.57
CA ILE A 106 -25.03 -10.05 13.71
C ILE A 106 -26.33 -9.91 14.56
N PRO A 107 -27.15 -8.85 14.35
CA PRO A 107 -28.46 -8.73 14.97
C PRO A 107 -29.42 -9.87 14.57
N GLU A 108 -30.29 -10.32 15.49
CA GLU A 108 -31.20 -11.45 15.25
C GLU A 108 -32.13 -11.22 14.05
N GLU A 109 -32.56 -9.97 13.85
CA GLU A 109 -33.40 -9.53 12.73
C GLU A 109 -32.67 -9.54 11.37
N GLU A 110 -31.34 -9.55 11.35
CA GLU A 110 -30.51 -9.55 10.13
C GLU A 110 -30.06 -10.96 9.72
N ILE A 111 -30.10 -11.94 10.63
CA ILE A 111 -29.75 -13.35 10.36
C ILE A 111 -30.49 -13.91 9.12
N PRO A 112 -31.81 -13.73 8.94
CA PRO A 112 -32.51 -14.25 7.77
C PRO A 112 -32.00 -13.65 6.45
N LEU A 113 -31.61 -12.37 6.45
CA LEU A 113 -31.07 -11.68 5.27
C LEU A 113 -29.69 -12.24 4.89
N TYR A 114 -28.83 -12.46 5.89
CA TYR A 114 -27.53 -13.08 5.70
C TYR A 114 -27.62 -14.52 5.18
N LEU A 115 -28.51 -15.33 5.76
CA LEU A 115 -28.75 -16.71 5.32
C LEU A 115 -29.32 -16.78 3.90
N GLU A 116 -30.24 -15.89 3.52
CA GLU A 116 -30.76 -15.81 2.15
C GLU A 116 -29.66 -15.40 1.14
N ALA A 117 -28.84 -14.39 1.48
CA ALA A 117 -27.76 -13.92 0.63
C ALA A 117 -26.65 -14.97 0.42
N THR A 118 -26.25 -15.67 1.49
CA THR A 118 -25.24 -16.75 1.44
C THR A 118 -25.79 -18.08 0.94
N ARG A 119 -27.12 -18.26 0.92
CA ARG A 119 -27.85 -19.51 0.61
C ARG A 119 -27.57 -20.65 1.60
N ASN A 120 -27.27 -20.29 2.84
CA ASN A 120 -27.06 -21.23 3.95
C ASN A 120 -28.38 -21.52 4.68
N GLU A 121 -28.54 -22.72 5.23
CA GLU A 121 -29.73 -23.07 6.03
C GLU A 121 -29.62 -22.59 7.49
N PHE A 122 -28.39 -22.42 8.00
CA PHE A 122 -28.06 -21.94 9.34
C PHE A 122 -26.61 -21.40 9.35
N MET A 123 -26.19 -20.79 10.47
CA MET A 123 -24.80 -20.33 10.65
C MET A 123 -23.99 -21.40 11.39
N ASP A 124 -22.83 -21.80 10.85
CA ASP A 124 -21.95 -22.82 11.44
C ASP A 124 -21.11 -22.27 12.61
N THR A 125 -20.78 -20.97 12.59
CA THR A 125 -20.03 -20.26 13.64
C THR A 125 -20.68 -18.91 13.93
N ASP A 126 -20.10 -18.15 14.87
CA ASP A 126 -20.49 -16.76 15.09
C ASP A 126 -20.29 -15.94 13.81
N CYS A 127 -21.23 -15.03 13.54
CA CYS A 127 -21.18 -14.12 12.40
C CYS A 127 -20.98 -12.68 12.88
N LEU A 128 -19.97 -12.04 12.32
CA LEU A 128 -19.62 -10.65 12.58
C LEU A 128 -20.23 -9.73 11.52
N LYS A 129 -20.67 -8.55 11.97
CA LYS A 129 -21.18 -7.43 11.18
C LYS A 129 -20.21 -6.27 11.25
N PHE A 130 -19.97 -5.64 10.10
CA PHE A 130 -19.13 -4.46 9.95
C PHE A 130 -19.81 -3.43 9.03
N PRO A 131 -20.32 -2.31 9.54
CA PRO A 131 -20.81 -1.21 8.70
C PRO A 131 -19.70 -0.69 7.79
N GLN A 132 -19.99 -0.50 6.50
CA GLN A 132 -18.98 -0.09 5.50
C GLN A 132 -18.30 1.23 5.89
N LYS A 133 -19.04 2.18 6.47
CA LYS A 133 -18.51 3.42 7.02
C LYS A 133 -17.46 3.18 8.13
N SER A 134 -17.70 2.23 9.03
CA SER A 134 -16.76 1.91 10.12
C SER A 134 -15.48 1.26 9.59
N ILE A 135 -15.57 0.48 8.51
CA ILE A 135 -14.39 -0.05 7.80
C ILE A 135 -13.58 1.10 7.19
N ASP A 136 -14.23 2.04 6.47
CA ASP A 136 -13.54 3.19 5.86
C ASP A 136 -12.86 4.10 6.91
N GLU A 137 -13.48 4.31 8.07
CA GLU A 137 -12.88 5.03 9.22
C GLU A 137 -11.72 4.27 9.85
N PHE A 138 -11.79 2.93 9.93
CA PHE A 138 -10.71 2.07 10.41
C PHE A 138 -9.50 2.09 9.46
N LEU A 139 -9.72 1.95 8.15
CA LEU A 139 -8.67 1.99 7.12
C LEU A 139 -7.95 3.34 7.12
N GLN A 140 -8.68 4.46 7.16
CA GLN A 140 -8.05 5.78 7.20
C GLN A 140 -7.16 5.97 8.44
N ARG A 141 -7.55 5.39 9.58
CA ARG A 141 -6.85 5.52 10.87
C ARG A 141 -5.70 4.53 11.07
N LYS A 142 -5.71 3.38 10.37
CA LYS A 142 -4.69 2.32 10.51
C LYS A 142 -3.78 2.15 9.29
N LEU A 143 -4.14 2.73 8.15
CA LEU A 143 -3.40 2.61 6.88
C LEU A 143 -3.26 3.94 6.12
N GLY A 144 -4.02 4.98 6.48
CA GLY A 144 -4.07 6.23 5.73
C GLY A 144 -4.83 6.17 4.39
N ILE A 145 -5.48 5.03 4.07
CA ILE A 145 -6.21 4.80 2.81
C ILE A 145 -7.72 4.72 3.02
N ARG A 146 -8.49 4.80 1.94
CA ARG A 146 -9.95 4.58 1.91
C ARG A 146 -10.29 3.17 1.46
N PHE A 147 -11.53 2.76 1.68
CA PHE A 147 -12.02 1.44 1.21
C PHE A 147 -11.88 1.25 -0.32
N ASP A 148 -12.14 2.31 -1.09
CA ASP A 148 -12.07 2.28 -2.56
C ASP A 148 -10.62 2.20 -3.11
N ASP A 149 -9.60 2.39 -2.26
CA ASP A 149 -8.18 2.31 -2.65
C ASP A 149 -7.66 0.85 -2.63
N LEU A 150 -8.41 -0.09 -2.07
CA LEU A 150 -8.03 -1.50 -1.95
C LEU A 150 -7.90 -2.19 -3.33
N GLN A 151 -6.76 -2.85 -3.54
CA GLN A 151 -6.42 -3.57 -4.77
C GLN A 151 -6.71 -5.09 -4.68
N ARG A 152 -6.89 -5.62 -3.46
CA ARG A 152 -7.37 -7.00 -3.25
C ARG A 152 -8.91 -7.01 -3.18
N PRO A 153 -9.58 -8.04 -3.73
CA PRO A 153 -11.01 -8.20 -3.56
C PRO A 153 -11.33 -8.48 -2.08
N PHE A 154 -12.39 -7.87 -1.57
CA PHE A 154 -12.94 -8.19 -0.25
C PHE A 154 -14.16 -9.09 -0.43
N GLU A 155 -14.01 -10.38 -0.12
CA GLU A 155 -14.98 -11.43 -0.48
C GLU A 155 -16.06 -11.71 0.59
N TRP A 156 -16.25 -10.77 1.52
CA TRP A 156 -17.28 -10.87 2.56
C TRP A 156 -18.67 -10.54 2.01
N THR A 157 -19.72 -11.07 2.66
CA THR A 157 -21.10 -10.87 2.20
C THR A 157 -21.55 -9.45 2.49
N TYR A 158 -21.77 -8.63 1.47
CA TYR A 158 -22.32 -7.29 1.61
C TYR A 158 -23.86 -7.31 1.50
N LEU A 159 -24.55 -6.68 2.46
CA LEU A 159 -26.01 -6.47 2.41
C LEU A 159 -26.32 -4.98 2.23
N SER A 160 -26.99 -4.63 1.13
CA SER A 160 -27.32 -3.24 0.79
C SER A 160 -28.31 -2.57 1.76
N ASP A 161 -29.15 -3.37 2.40
CA ASP A 161 -30.23 -2.87 3.26
C ASP A 161 -29.71 -2.33 4.60
N THR A 162 -28.49 -2.72 4.97
CA THR A 162 -27.80 -2.38 6.22
C THR A 162 -26.45 -1.68 6.01
N ASP A 163 -26.03 -1.45 4.75
CA ASP A 163 -24.74 -0.82 4.39
C ASP A 163 -23.55 -1.49 5.12
N SER A 164 -23.56 -2.82 5.18
CA SER A 164 -22.70 -3.61 6.06
C SER A 164 -22.17 -4.88 5.38
N TYR A 165 -20.96 -5.26 5.77
CA TYR A 165 -20.31 -6.54 5.44
C TYR A 165 -20.48 -7.54 6.58
N TYR A 166 -20.59 -8.81 6.20
CA TYR A 166 -20.84 -9.93 7.10
C TYR A 166 -19.97 -11.12 6.73
N ASN A 167 -19.42 -11.80 7.75
CA ASN A 167 -18.73 -13.07 7.59
C ASN A 167 -18.89 -13.95 8.83
N MET A 168 -18.86 -15.26 8.64
CA MET A 168 -18.74 -16.24 9.72
C MET A 168 -17.27 -16.40 10.08
N ALA A 169 -16.94 -16.21 11.37
CA ALA A 169 -15.60 -16.34 11.91
C ALA A 169 -15.60 -17.35 13.07
N GLY A 170 -14.53 -18.13 13.19
CA GLY A 170 -14.31 -19.07 14.29
C GLY A 170 -13.07 -18.72 15.11
N ASP A 171 -12.91 -19.34 16.29
CA ASP A 171 -11.80 -19.09 17.20
C ASP A 171 -10.47 -19.78 16.77
N THR A 172 -10.14 -19.77 15.47
CA THR A 172 -9.07 -20.60 14.88
C THR A 172 -7.80 -19.85 14.47
N ASN A 173 -7.82 -18.52 14.43
CA ASN A 173 -6.77 -17.70 13.81
C ASN A 173 -6.04 -16.76 14.79
N TYR A 174 -6.04 -17.07 16.09
CA TYR A 174 -5.33 -16.28 17.11
C TYR A 174 -4.11 -17.02 17.71
N VAL A 175 -2.96 -16.37 17.72
CA VAL A 175 -1.74 -16.79 18.43
C VAL A 175 -1.13 -15.59 19.17
N LEU A 176 -0.42 -15.85 20.26
CA LEU A 176 0.35 -14.81 20.95
C LEU A 176 1.64 -14.51 20.17
N LEU A 177 1.89 -13.23 19.92
CA LEU A 177 3.06 -12.72 19.21
C LEU A 177 3.86 -11.76 20.09
N SER A 178 5.18 -11.86 20.11
CA SER A 178 6.08 -10.90 20.78
C SER A 178 6.96 -10.17 19.77
N CYS A 179 7.29 -8.90 20.05
CA CYS A 179 8.26 -8.12 19.27
C CYS A 179 9.67 -8.43 19.78
N GLU A 180 10.40 -9.30 19.09
CA GLU A 180 11.74 -9.74 19.55
C GLU A 180 12.86 -8.82 19.03
N GLU A 181 12.69 -8.27 17.84
CA GLU A 181 13.65 -7.38 17.17
C GLU A 181 12.90 -6.16 16.60
N GLY A 182 13.61 -5.04 16.43
CA GLY A 182 13.08 -3.88 15.74
C GLY A 182 14.05 -2.71 15.67
N SER A 183 13.78 -1.78 14.76
CA SER A 183 14.53 -0.53 14.63
C SER A 183 13.64 0.64 14.20
N ARG A 184 14.03 1.86 14.58
CA ARG A 184 13.39 3.13 14.20
C ARG A 184 14.32 3.95 13.32
N LYS A 185 13.78 4.60 12.29
CA LYS A 185 14.45 5.64 11.50
C LYS A 185 13.46 6.74 11.15
N GLY A 186 13.75 8.01 11.49
CA GLY A 186 12.73 9.05 11.46
C GLY A 186 11.51 8.61 12.28
N ASP A 187 10.31 8.66 11.70
CA ASP A 187 9.06 8.19 12.31
C ASP A 187 8.66 6.77 11.85
N THR A 188 9.50 6.09 11.06
CA THR A 188 9.27 4.72 10.57
C THR A 188 9.89 3.70 11.53
N TYR A 189 9.15 2.63 11.81
CA TYR A 189 9.58 1.47 12.59
C TYR A 189 9.52 0.20 11.74
N THR A 190 10.60 -0.58 11.75
CA THR A 190 10.61 -1.98 11.26
C THR A 190 10.62 -2.89 12.47
N LEU A 191 9.62 -3.77 12.59
CA LEU A 191 9.36 -4.61 13.76
C LEU A 191 9.34 -6.08 13.35
N ARG A 192 9.96 -6.95 14.16
CA ARG A 192 9.87 -8.40 13.98
C ARG A 192 8.97 -9.01 15.04
N PHE A 193 7.84 -9.55 14.63
CA PHE A 193 6.96 -10.31 15.51
C PHE A 193 7.22 -11.82 15.38
N VAL A 194 7.20 -12.52 16.51
CA VAL A 194 7.50 -13.96 16.61
C VAL A 194 6.39 -14.65 17.42
N PRO A 195 5.85 -15.80 16.99
CA PRO A 195 4.91 -16.59 17.79
C PRO A 195 5.52 -17.09 19.10
N GLU A 196 4.81 -16.92 20.22
CA GLU A 196 5.25 -17.39 21.55
C GLU A 196 5.07 -18.92 21.75
N ASP A 197 4.25 -19.57 20.93
CA ASP A 197 3.86 -20.99 21.08
C ASP A 197 4.26 -21.80 19.84
N ASP A 198 4.96 -22.92 20.05
CA ASP A 198 5.45 -23.83 19.00
C ASP A 198 4.40 -24.87 18.57
N TRP A 199 3.24 -24.92 19.24
CA TRP A 199 2.21 -25.94 19.02
C TRP A 199 1.43 -25.80 17.70
N TYR A 200 1.43 -24.61 17.08
CA TYR A 200 0.76 -24.36 15.80
C TYR A 200 1.78 -23.98 14.70
N PRO A 201 2.28 -24.95 13.90
CA PRO A 201 3.33 -24.75 12.89
C PRO A 201 2.82 -24.08 11.59
N VAL A 202 1.84 -23.17 11.72
CA VAL A 202 1.20 -22.43 10.62
C VAL A 202 1.32 -20.92 10.79
N PHE A 203 1.71 -20.45 11.98
CA PHE A 203 2.09 -19.06 12.20
C PHE A 203 3.61 -18.94 12.12
N PHE A 204 4.07 -17.96 11.35
CA PHE A 204 5.49 -17.69 11.14
C PHE A 204 5.87 -16.38 11.84
N SER A 205 7.18 -16.10 11.92
CA SER A 205 7.61 -14.74 12.24
C SER A 205 7.17 -13.78 11.13
N THR A 206 6.97 -12.51 11.45
CA THR A 206 6.72 -11.46 10.44
C THR A 206 7.71 -10.31 10.58
N GLU A 207 7.97 -9.63 9.46
CA GLU A 207 8.55 -8.29 9.46
C GLU A 207 7.43 -7.30 9.09
N THR A 208 7.09 -6.41 10.01
CA THR A 208 6.03 -5.40 9.85
C THR A 208 6.67 -4.02 9.86
N VAL A 209 6.30 -3.18 8.89
CA VAL A 209 6.70 -1.77 8.85
C VAL A 209 5.50 -0.91 9.24
N ILE A 210 5.69 -0.01 10.21
CA ILE A 210 4.70 0.98 10.62
C ILE A 210 5.30 2.38 10.63
N GLU A 211 4.47 3.40 10.44
CA GLU A 211 4.83 4.81 10.52
C GLU A 211 4.07 5.49 11.66
N GLU A 212 4.78 6.20 12.55
CA GLU A 212 4.18 6.99 13.63
C GLU A 212 3.46 8.21 13.06
N THR A 213 2.25 8.46 13.55
CA THR A 213 1.42 9.61 13.17
C THR A 213 0.94 10.36 14.42
N ASN A 214 0.36 11.55 14.25
CA ASN A 214 -0.16 12.33 15.37
C ASN A 214 -1.22 11.60 16.21
N ASP A 215 -1.87 10.58 15.65
CA ASP A 215 -3.00 9.86 16.25
C ASP A 215 -2.71 8.35 16.45
N GLY A 216 -1.45 7.91 16.30
CA GLY A 216 -1.03 6.52 16.53
C GLY A 216 -0.01 6.03 15.51
N TYR A 217 -0.34 4.95 14.80
CA TYR A 217 0.52 4.35 13.78
C TYR A 217 -0.30 3.92 12.55
N HIS A 218 0.28 4.08 11.37
CA HIS A 218 -0.17 3.43 10.14
C HIS A 218 0.66 2.19 9.86
N PHE A 219 0.02 1.08 9.47
CA PHE A 219 0.71 -0.08 8.91
C PHE A 219 1.05 0.19 7.44
N ILE A 220 2.30 -0.05 7.06
CA ILE A 220 2.85 0.23 5.73
C ILE A 220 3.03 -1.07 4.93
N SER A 221 3.64 -2.07 5.55
CA SER A 221 3.82 -3.40 4.97
C SER A 221 3.86 -4.49 6.05
N ASN A 222 3.62 -5.73 5.65
CA ASN A 222 3.86 -6.91 6.46
C ASN A 222 4.30 -8.08 5.58
N HIS A 223 5.39 -8.74 5.96
CA HIS A 223 5.99 -9.86 5.22
C HIS A 223 6.10 -11.09 6.11
N ILE A 224 5.70 -12.25 5.59
CA ILE A 224 5.70 -13.51 6.35
C ILE A 224 7.06 -14.18 6.17
N LEU A 225 7.81 -14.29 7.27
CA LEU A 225 9.16 -14.85 7.29
C LEU A 225 9.09 -16.38 7.40
N MET A 226 8.92 -17.04 6.26
CA MET A 226 9.09 -18.49 6.14
C MET A 226 10.57 -18.86 6.38
N GLU A 227 10.82 -19.80 7.28
CA GLU A 227 12.16 -20.38 7.48
C GLU A 227 12.54 -21.31 6.31
N GLU A 228 13.76 -21.19 5.79
CA GLU A 228 14.32 -22.01 4.67
C GLU A 228 14.81 -23.41 5.10
#